data_AF-A0A521Z5X9-F1
#
_entry.id   AF-A0A521Z5X9-F1
#
_cell.length_a   1.000
_cell.length_b   1.000
_cell.length_c   1.000
_cell.angle_alpha   90.00
_cell.angle_beta   90.00
_cell.angle_gamma   90.00
#
_symmetry.space_group_name_H-M   'P 1'
#
loop_
_entity.id
_entity.type
_entity.pdbx_description
1 polymer ?
#
loop_
_entity_poly.entity_id
_entity_poly.type
_entity_poly.pdbx_seq_one_letter_code
_entity_poly.pdbx_strand_id
1 'polypeptide(L)'
;MQGLYRALVKLDIERFARLAHAPRDFVGGQVAVPPSGKVVGAPELLNMVDASLDGWLTTGRFNDQFEALLGKVLGVSCVSTVNSGSSANLVAFSALTSPKLGTRAIRPGDEVITVAAGFPTTVNPALQFGAVPVFVDAHIPTYNVDPDKIEEAISPRTRAIMLAHTLGNPYNLDVVTAVAKKHGLWLVEDCCDALGARYDGKTVGTFGDIGTISFYPAHQITMGEGGAVFTNNPELKVLIDSFRDWGRDCYCAPGKDNTCGKRFCWKLGDLPEGYDHKYTYSHLGYNLKISDMQAACGLAQLDRLDGFVAARRRNFDFLKQRLASCEEFLVLPEATAKSEPSWFGFPITLRESCDFPRVQLLNYLDQHKIGTRLLFAGNLTRQPYMLGRKFRVSGSLENTDVIMNSTFWIGVYPGLTEDMLDYAATKIEQFAGVGF
;
A
#
# COMPACT_ATOMS: atom_id res chain seq x y z
N MET A 1 5.62 32.10 -27.65
CA MET A 1 5.22 30.98 -28.54
C MET A 1 5.01 29.67 -27.79
N GLN A 2 6.00 29.10 -27.08
CA GLN A 2 5.83 27.83 -26.36
C GLN A 2 4.66 27.83 -25.34
N GLY A 3 4.48 28.90 -24.57
CA GLY A 3 3.36 29.03 -23.63
C GLY A 3 1.97 29.01 -24.29
N LEU A 4 1.83 29.58 -25.49
CA LEU A 4 0.57 29.55 -26.25
C LEU A 4 0.24 28.12 -26.71
N TYR A 5 1.23 27.38 -27.21
CA TYR A 5 1.02 25.98 -27.60
C TYR A 5 0.70 25.10 -26.40
N ARG A 6 1.32 25.31 -25.23
CA ARG A 6 0.96 24.61 -23.99
C ARG A 6 -0.51 24.89 -23.60
N ALA A 7 -0.98 26.13 -23.75
CA ALA A 7 -2.38 26.48 -23.48
C ALA A 7 -3.36 25.80 -24.46
N LEU A 8 -3.02 25.71 -25.75
CA LEU A 8 -3.85 24.99 -26.75
C LEU A 8 -3.94 23.50 -26.44
N VAL A 9 -2.81 22.85 -26.15
CA VAL A 9 -2.75 21.43 -25.75
C VAL A 9 -3.63 21.18 -24.52
N LYS A 10 -3.59 22.10 -23.54
CA LYS A 10 -4.46 22.02 -22.35
C LYS A 10 -5.95 22.00 -22.71
N LEU A 11 -6.41 22.90 -23.58
CA LEU A 11 -7.81 22.96 -23.99
C LEU A 11 -8.27 21.66 -24.68
N ASP A 12 -7.43 21.09 -25.54
CA ASP A 12 -7.74 19.84 -26.24
C ASP A 12 -7.81 18.65 -25.27
N ILE A 13 -6.92 18.58 -24.29
CA ILE A 13 -6.94 17.56 -23.25
C ILE A 13 -8.21 17.66 -22.39
N GLU A 14 -8.60 18.86 -21.98
CA GLU A 14 -9.83 19.07 -21.21
C GLU A 14 -11.07 18.65 -22.01
N ARG A 15 -11.09 18.93 -23.31
CA ARG A 15 -12.16 18.47 -24.22
C ARG A 15 -12.17 16.95 -24.34
N PHE A 16 -11.02 16.33 -24.56
CA PHE A 16 -10.90 14.86 -24.64
C PHE A 16 -11.36 14.21 -23.34
N ALA A 17 -10.89 14.69 -22.18
CA ALA A 17 -11.21 14.14 -20.88
C ALA A 17 -12.73 14.16 -20.60
N ARG A 18 -13.42 15.26 -20.94
CA ARG A 18 -14.89 15.36 -20.79
C ARG A 18 -15.64 14.32 -21.62
N LEU A 19 -15.15 14.02 -22.82
CA LEU A 19 -15.77 13.01 -23.69
C LEU A 19 -15.43 11.59 -23.25
N ALA A 20 -14.16 11.32 -22.91
CA ALA A 20 -13.68 10.00 -22.55
C ALA A 20 -14.20 9.52 -21.19
N HIS A 21 -14.42 10.45 -20.26
CA HIS A 21 -14.86 10.17 -18.88
C HIS A 21 -16.29 10.62 -18.61
N ALA A 22 -17.10 10.83 -19.65
CA ALA A 22 -18.52 11.11 -19.49
C ALA A 22 -19.22 9.97 -18.70
N PRO A 23 -20.12 10.30 -17.77
CA PRO A 23 -20.92 9.28 -17.07
C PRO A 23 -21.64 8.39 -18.08
N ARG A 24 -21.75 7.11 -17.75
CA ARG A 24 -22.53 6.13 -18.51
C ARG A 24 -23.61 5.58 -17.60
N ASP A 25 -24.81 5.37 -18.14
CA ASP A 25 -25.89 4.74 -17.39
C ASP A 25 -25.50 3.33 -16.96
N PHE A 26 -25.86 2.97 -15.73
CA PHE A 26 -25.62 1.63 -15.22
C PHE A 26 -26.77 0.70 -15.63
N VAL A 27 -26.41 -0.45 -16.23
CA VAL A 27 -27.35 -1.51 -16.57
C VAL A 27 -26.84 -2.82 -15.95
N GLY A 28 -27.56 -3.31 -14.94
CA GLY A 28 -27.22 -4.53 -14.21
C GLY A 28 -27.04 -5.73 -15.16
N GLY A 29 -25.96 -6.49 -14.95
CA GLY A 29 -25.60 -7.65 -15.78
C GLY A 29 -24.94 -7.31 -17.12
N GLN A 30 -24.92 -6.04 -17.54
CA GLN A 30 -24.21 -5.59 -18.74
C GLN A 30 -22.98 -4.76 -18.40
N VAL A 31 -23.13 -3.80 -17.48
CA VAL A 31 -22.03 -2.97 -16.98
C VAL A 31 -21.40 -3.66 -15.77
N ALA A 32 -20.08 -3.78 -15.77
CA ALA A 32 -19.35 -4.43 -14.68
C ALA A 32 -19.32 -3.57 -13.41
N VAL A 33 -19.36 -4.25 -12.25
CA VAL A 33 -19.12 -3.68 -10.92
C VAL A 33 -17.76 -4.19 -10.44
N PRO A 34 -16.64 -3.52 -10.81
CA PRO A 34 -15.32 -4.04 -10.49
C PRO A 34 -14.99 -3.86 -9.00
N PRO A 35 -14.12 -4.72 -8.43
CA PRO A 35 -13.75 -4.63 -7.02
C PRO A 35 -12.87 -3.41 -6.72
N SER A 36 -12.15 -2.91 -7.72
CA SER A 36 -11.34 -1.70 -7.62
C SER A 36 -11.17 -1.06 -9.00
N GLY A 37 -10.69 0.18 -9.01
CA GLY A 37 -10.39 0.89 -10.24
C GLY A 37 -9.82 2.28 -10.01
N LYS A 38 -9.25 2.84 -11.07
CA LYS A 38 -8.75 4.22 -11.09
C LYS A 38 -9.84 5.20 -11.48
N VAL A 39 -9.84 6.38 -10.87
CA VAL A 39 -10.73 7.48 -11.24
C VAL A 39 -9.88 8.67 -11.69
N VAL A 40 -9.47 8.66 -12.96
CA VAL A 40 -8.66 9.70 -13.59
C VAL A 40 -9.54 10.66 -14.40
N GLY A 41 -9.11 11.90 -14.55
CA GLY A 41 -9.79 12.92 -15.34
C GLY A 41 -8.82 13.89 -16.02
N ALA A 42 -9.32 15.08 -16.33
CA ALA A 42 -8.53 16.12 -16.98
C ALA A 42 -7.26 16.51 -16.20
N PRO A 43 -7.27 16.70 -14.86
CA PRO A 43 -6.08 17.11 -14.11
C PRO A 43 -4.89 16.16 -14.28
N GLU A 44 -5.13 14.85 -14.18
CA GLU A 44 -4.07 13.84 -14.32
C GLU A 44 -3.49 13.83 -15.73
N LEU A 45 -4.34 13.91 -16.77
CA LEU A 45 -3.91 13.96 -18.17
C LEU A 45 -3.11 15.24 -18.47
N LEU A 46 -3.56 16.38 -17.96
CA LEU A 46 -2.88 17.66 -18.12
C LEU A 46 -1.48 17.64 -17.52
N ASN A 47 -1.37 17.20 -16.26
CA ASN A 47 -0.09 17.14 -15.57
C ASN A 47 0.89 16.18 -16.28
N MET A 48 0.44 15.00 -16.72
CA MET A 48 1.29 14.04 -17.44
C MET A 48 1.78 14.60 -18.79
N VAL A 49 0.92 15.29 -19.54
CA VAL A 49 1.35 15.93 -20.79
C VAL A 49 2.29 17.09 -20.50
N ASP A 50 2.04 17.89 -19.47
CA ASP A 50 2.94 18.99 -19.09
C ASP A 50 4.33 18.49 -18.69
N ALA A 51 4.41 17.40 -17.92
CA ALA A 51 5.66 16.71 -17.60
C ALA A 51 6.37 16.15 -18.84
N SER A 52 5.60 15.61 -19.79
CA SER A 52 6.14 15.13 -21.07
C SER A 52 6.73 16.27 -21.91
N LEU A 53 6.09 17.43 -21.92
CA LEU A 53 6.55 18.64 -22.61
C LEU A 53 7.76 19.29 -21.95
N ASP A 54 8.07 18.99 -20.68
CA ASP A 54 9.29 19.44 -20.02
C ASP A 54 10.53 18.72 -20.56
N GLY A 55 10.38 17.49 -21.06
CA GLY A 55 11.51 16.70 -21.58
C GLY A 55 12.55 16.29 -20.54
N TRP A 56 12.26 16.48 -19.24
CA TRP A 56 13.17 16.14 -18.13
C TRP A 56 13.21 14.64 -17.82
N LEU A 57 12.07 13.95 -18.00
CA LEU A 57 11.85 12.49 -17.89
C LEU A 57 12.07 11.89 -16.50
N THR A 58 13.25 12.05 -15.90
CA THR A 58 13.57 11.62 -14.53
C THR A 58 12.84 12.47 -13.48
N THR A 59 12.82 12.07 -12.21
CA THR A 59 12.24 12.89 -11.13
C THR A 59 12.80 14.32 -11.14
N GLY A 60 11.91 15.30 -11.05
CA GLY A 60 12.21 16.73 -11.01
C GLY A 60 11.04 17.53 -10.46
N ARG A 61 10.51 18.48 -11.25
CA ARG A 61 9.50 19.46 -10.82
C ARG A 61 8.28 18.82 -10.20
N PHE A 62 7.68 17.82 -10.85
CA PHE A 62 6.45 17.20 -10.35
C PHE A 62 6.72 16.28 -9.16
N ASN A 63 7.84 15.56 -9.15
CA ASN A 63 8.21 14.72 -8.02
C ASN A 63 8.46 15.54 -6.74
N ASP A 64 9.19 16.65 -6.83
CA ASP A 64 9.44 17.53 -5.69
C ASP A 64 8.13 18.09 -5.11
N GLN A 65 7.17 18.46 -5.98
CA GLN A 65 5.84 18.92 -5.57
C GLN A 65 5.01 17.79 -4.95
N PHE A 66 5.06 16.60 -5.55
CA PHE A 66 4.34 15.42 -5.06
C PHE A 66 4.83 14.99 -3.68
N GLU A 67 6.14 14.84 -3.49
CA GLU A 67 6.73 14.46 -2.19
C GLU A 67 6.40 15.50 -1.12
N ALA A 68 6.47 16.80 -1.45
CA ALA A 68 6.12 17.86 -0.52
C ALA A 68 4.64 17.87 -0.14
N LEU A 69 3.73 17.68 -1.10
CA LEU A 69 2.28 17.63 -0.83
C LEU A 69 1.90 16.37 -0.06
N LEU A 70 2.43 15.21 -0.46
CA LEU A 70 2.20 13.95 0.25
C LEU A 70 2.72 14.03 1.68
N GLY A 71 3.89 14.63 1.91
CA GLY A 71 4.43 14.87 3.25
C GLY A 71 3.48 15.71 4.12
N LYS A 72 2.85 16.74 3.56
CA LYS A 72 1.83 17.54 4.26
C LYS A 72 0.57 16.74 4.56
N VAL A 73 0.07 15.95 3.60
CA VAL A 73 -1.12 15.09 3.76
C VAL A 73 -0.90 14.05 4.87
N LEU A 74 0.28 13.43 4.88
CA LEU A 74 0.63 12.41 5.88
C LEU A 74 1.02 13.01 7.23
N GLY A 75 1.49 14.27 7.26
CA GLY A 75 2.05 14.90 8.45
C GLY A 75 3.46 14.41 8.78
N VAL A 76 4.29 14.19 7.75
CA VAL A 76 5.67 13.67 7.90
C VAL A 76 6.69 14.55 7.18
N SER A 77 7.93 14.56 7.68
CA SER A 77 8.99 15.41 7.16
C SER A 77 9.73 14.84 5.95
N CYS A 78 9.72 13.52 5.76
CA CYS A 78 10.51 12.87 4.72
C CYS A 78 9.68 11.90 3.90
N VAL A 79 9.67 12.09 2.58
CA VAL A 79 9.01 11.22 1.60
C VAL A 79 10.00 10.95 0.47
N SER A 80 10.04 9.71 -0.02
CA SER A 80 10.83 9.28 -1.17
C SER A 80 9.95 8.44 -2.09
N THR A 81 9.71 8.90 -3.33
CA THR A 81 8.98 8.09 -4.31
C THR A 81 9.83 6.92 -4.79
N VAL A 82 9.13 5.83 -5.11
CA VAL A 82 9.66 4.59 -5.67
C VAL A 82 8.69 4.02 -6.71
N ASN A 83 9.14 3.06 -7.53
CA ASN A 83 8.38 2.58 -8.68
C ASN A 83 7.19 1.66 -8.38
N SER A 84 6.97 1.22 -7.14
CA SER A 84 5.78 0.47 -6.72
C SER A 84 5.66 0.44 -5.19
N GLY A 85 4.50 0.05 -4.64
CA GLY A 85 4.36 -0.26 -3.22
C GLY A 85 5.26 -1.42 -2.76
N SER A 86 5.43 -2.44 -3.60
CA SER A 86 6.36 -3.55 -3.35
C SER A 86 7.81 -3.08 -3.20
N SER A 87 8.24 -2.14 -4.06
CA SER A 87 9.54 -1.50 -3.94
C SER A 87 9.65 -0.61 -2.71
N ALA A 88 8.54 0.00 -2.27
CA ALA A 88 8.50 0.76 -1.04
C ALA A 88 8.77 -0.15 0.17
N ASN A 89 8.09 -1.30 0.25
CA ASN A 89 8.33 -2.32 1.26
C ASN A 89 9.78 -2.84 1.23
N LEU A 90 10.31 -3.10 0.03
CA LEU A 90 11.70 -3.54 -0.14
C LEU A 90 12.70 -2.50 0.38
N VAL A 91 12.54 -1.23 0.01
CA VAL A 91 13.44 -0.15 0.43
C VAL A 91 13.31 0.14 1.92
N ALA A 92 12.08 0.17 2.46
CA ALA A 92 11.83 0.34 3.89
C ALA A 92 12.57 -0.73 4.70
N PHE A 93 12.41 -2.01 4.32
CA PHE A 93 13.10 -3.11 4.98
C PHE A 93 14.62 -3.05 4.80
N SER A 94 15.10 -2.77 3.57
CA SER A 94 16.54 -2.70 3.27
C SER A 94 17.24 -1.60 4.07
N ALA A 95 16.59 -0.45 4.28
CA ALA A 95 17.14 0.63 5.09
C ALA A 95 17.47 0.17 6.52
N LEU A 96 16.64 -0.70 7.10
CA LEU A 96 16.83 -1.27 8.44
C LEU A 96 17.96 -2.28 8.55
N THR A 97 18.55 -2.71 7.42
CA THR A 97 19.71 -3.62 7.38
C THR A 97 21.04 -2.87 7.30
N SER A 98 21.01 -1.54 7.15
CA SER A 98 22.22 -0.75 6.98
C SER A 98 23.18 -0.92 8.16
N PRO A 99 24.49 -1.16 7.93
CA PRO A 99 25.47 -1.22 9.00
C PRO A 99 25.60 0.12 9.75
N LYS A 100 25.14 1.23 9.17
CA LYS A 100 25.09 2.54 9.85
C LYS A 100 24.14 2.56 11.05
N LEU A 101 23.21 1.62 11.15
CA LEU A 101 22.33 1.44 12.31
C LEU A 101 22.99 0.65 13.46
N GLY A 102 24.26 0.23 13.29
CA GLY A 102 25.05 -0.40 14.33
C GLY A 102 24.43 -1.70 14.85
N THR A 103 24.19 -1.77 16.17
CA THR A 103 23.62 -2.96 16.82
C THR A 103 22.15 -3.17 16.53
N ARG A 104 21.41 -2.14 16.10
CA ARG A 104 19.99 -2.24 15.73
C ARG A 104 19.77 -2.64 14.27
N ALA A 105 20.82 -2.75 13.46
CA ALA A 105 20.70 -3.23 12.08
C ALA A 105 20.17 -4.67 12.06
N ILE A 106 19.16 -4.93 11.22
CA ILE A 106 18.64 -6.29 10.99
C ILE A 106 19.71 -7.11 10.25
N ARG A 107 19.94 -8.34 10.70
CA ARG A 107 20.91 -9.28 10.13
C ARG A 107 20.23 -10.54 9.59
N PRO A 108 20.86 -11.27 8.66
CA PRO A 108 20.36 -12.58 8.26
C PRO A 108 20.15 -13.49 9.47
N GLY A 109 19.00 -14.17 9.52
CA GLY A 109 18.57 -15.00 10.64
C GLY A 109 17.81 -14.26 11.77
N ASP A 110 17.81 -12.93 11.79
CA ASP A 110 16.92 -12.17 12.69
C ASP A 110 15.46 -12.37 12.30
N GLU A 111 14.57 -12.23 13.28
CA GLU A 111 13.14 -12.50 13.15
C GLU A 111 12.32 -11.21 12.95
N VAL A 112 11.33 -11.28 12.05
CA VAL A 112 10.42 -10.19 11.71
C VAL A 112 8.99 -10.67 11.90
N ILE A 113 8.27 -10.11 12.88
CA ILE A 113 6.87 -10.48 13.15
C ILE A 113 5.97 -9.88 12.08
N THR A 114 5.08 -10.69 11.52
CA THR A 114 4.11 -10.32 10.50
C THR A 114 2.91 -11.28 10.50
N VAL A 115 1.98 -11.15 9.54
CA VAL A 115 0.82 -12.06 9.37
C VAL A 115 0.92 -12.84 8.06
N ALA A 116 0.38 -14.05 8.04
CA ALA A 116 0.31 -14.85 6.82
C ALA A 116 -0.91 -14.49 5.94
N ALA A 117 -1.95 -13.88 6.54
CA ALA A 117 -3.11 -13.32 5.84
C ALA A 117 -2.80 -11.91 5.29
N GLY A 118 -2.11 -11.85 4.14
CA GLY A 118 -1.72 -10.56 3.57
C GLY A 118 -1.21 -10.63 2.14
N PHE A 119 -0.54 -9.55 1.72
CA PHE A 119 0.07 -9.44 0.41
C PHE A 119 1.53 -9.91 0.44
N PRO A 120 2.02 -10.67 -0.57
CA PRO A 120 3.35 -11.28 -0.52
C PRO A 120 4.50 -10.27 -0.35
N THR A 121 4.40 -9.09 -0.97
CA THR A 121 5.50 -8.11 -0.93
C THR A 121 5.58 -7.30 0.35
N THR A 122 4.67 -7.50 1.30
CA THR A 122 4.86 -7.08 2.70
C THR A 122 5.90 -7.96 3.41
N VAL A 123 6.00 -9.25 3.03
CA VAL A 123 6.85 -10.26 3.71
C VAL A 123 8.13 -10.59 2.91
N ASN A 124 8.05 -10.56 1.59
CA ASN A 124 9.14 -10.93 0.71
C ASN A 124 10.47 -10.18 0.97
N PRO A 125 10.50 -8.89 1.34
CA PRO A 125 11.76 -8.21 1.66
C PRO A 125 12.57 -8.90 2.76
N ALA A 126 11.92 -9.38 3.81
CA ALA A 126 12.57 -10.12 4.89
C ALA A 126 13.18 -11.44 4.37
N LEU A 127 12.41 -12.20 3.59
CA LEU A 127 12.87 -13.45 2.98
C LEU A 127 14.04 -13.24 2.02
N GLN A 128 13.98 -12.20 1.19
CA GLN A 128 15.01 -11.86 0.20
C GLN A 128 16.34 -11.49 0.87
N PHE A 129 16.30 -10.81 2.00
CA PHE A 129 17.49 -10.46 2.78
C PHE A 129 18.04 -11.64 3.60
N GLY A 130 17.22 -12.66 3.87
CA GLY A 130 17.58 -13.80 4.72
C GLY A 130 17.18 -13.64 6.19
N ALA A 131 16.32 -12.67 6.52
CA ALA A 131 15.60 -12.65 7.79
C ALA A 131 14.50 -13.73 7.81
N VAL A 132 13.99 -14.06 9.00
CA VAL A 132 12.98 -15.10 9.22
C VAL A 132 11.63 -14.45 9.55
N PRO A 133 10.64 -14.48 8.65
CA PRO A 133 9.28 -14.09 8.99
C PRO A 133 8.74 -14.97 10.12
N VAL A 134 8.09 -14.33 11.08
CA VAL A 134 7.36 -14.97 12.17
C VAL A 134 5.90 -14.61 12.01
N PHE A 135 5.10 -15.59 11.60
CA PHE A 135 3.68 -15.40 11.38
C PHE A 135 2.89 -15.59 12.68
N VAL A 136 2.05 -14.61 12.96
CA VAL A 136 0.95 -14.70 13.93
C VAL A 136 -0.38 -14.68 13.18
N ASP A 137 -1.44 -15.15 13.83
CA ASP A 137 -2.75 -15.23 13.19
C ASP A 137 -3.39 -13.84 12.98
N ALA A 138 -4.40 -13.81 12.11
CA ALA A 138 -5.24 -12.64 11.89
C ALA A 138 -6.54 -12.72 12.73
N HIS A 139 -7.20 -11.59 12.88
CA HIS A 139 -8.49 -11.47 13.56
C HIS A 139 -9.61 -11.23 12.53
N ILE A 140 -10.72 -11.95 12.64
CA ILE A 140 -11.95 -11.73 11.86
C ILE A 140 -12.97 -11.06 12.79
N PRO A 141 -13.66 -9.97 12.38
CA PRO A 141 -13.83 -9.47 11.00
C PRO A 141 -13.05 -8.19 10.69
N THR A 142 -11.95 -7.91 11.40
CA THR A 142 -11.08 -6.75 11.10
C THR A 142 -10.05 -7.06 10.01
N TYR A 143 -9.73 -8.35 9.81
CA TYR A 143 -8.76 -8.91 8.85
C TYR A 143 -7.32 -8.42 9.04
N ASN A 144 -7.04 -7.86 10.21
CA ASN A 144 -5.71 -7.43 10.64
C ASN A 144 -5.10 -8.47 11.58
N VAL A 145 -3.84 -8.27 11.98
CA VAL A 145 -3.18 -9.09 13.02
C VAL A 145 -4.03 -9.22 14.28
N ASP A 146 -4.06 -10.41 14.88
CA ASP A 146 -4.59 -10.61 16.22
C ASP A 146 -3.61 -9.98 17.24
N PRO A 147 -4.01 -8.90 17.95
CA PRO A 147 -3.13 -8.18 18.85
C PRO A 147 -2.59 -9.06 19.99
N ASP A 148 -3.37 -10.06 20.44
CA ASP A 148 -3.01 -10.88 21.59
C ASP A 148 -1.90 -11.88 21.26
N LYS A 149 -1.67 -12.15 19.97
CA LYS A 149 -0.65 -13.11 19.50
C LYS A 149 0.73 -12.51 19.28
N ILE A 150 0.84 -11.17 19.25
CA ILE A 150 2.08 -10.49 18.84
C ILE A 150 3.19 -10.68 19.87
N GLU A 151 2.88 -10.47 21.15
CA GLU A 151 3.91 -10.53 22.20
C GLU A 151 4.42 -11.97 22.41
N GLU A 152 3.55 -12.97 22.27
CA GLU A 152 3.90 -14.39 22.31
C GLU A 152 4.89 -14.80 21.21
N ALA A 153 4.90 -14.06 20.09
CA ALA A 153 5.79 -14.34 18.97
C ALA A 153 7.21 -13.79 19.15
N ILE A 154 7.51 -13.08 20.24
CA ILE A 154 8.82 -12.49 20.46
C ILE A 154 9.84 -13.55 20.87
N SER A 155 11.06 -13.42 20.35
CA SER A 155 12.23 -14.20 20.72
C SER A 155 13.46 -13.30 20.85
N PRO A 156 14.60 -13.81 21.37
CA PRO A 156 15.87 -13.06 21.36
C PRO A 156 16.35 -12.62 19.97
N ARG A 157 15.83 -13.23 18.89
CA ARG A 157 16.14 -12.88 17.49
C ARG A 157 15.18 -11.84 16.90
N THR A 158 14.08 -11.51 17.57
CA THR A 158 13.11 -10.55 17.03
C THR A 158 13.75 -9.16 16.95
N ARG A 159 13.64 -8.52 15.77
CA ARG A 159 14.16 -7.17 15.52
C ARG A 159 13.14 -6.20 14.99
N ALA A 160 12.09 -6.69 14.34
CA ALA A 160 11.09 -5.84 13.70
C ALA A 160 9.69 -6.44 13.72
N ILE A 161 8.71 -5.57 13.61
CA ILE A 161 7.33 -5.86 13.23
C ILE A 161 7.09 -5.16 11.89
N MET A 162 6.60 -5.90 10.89
CA MET A 162 6.23 -5.34 9.59
C MET A 162 4.85 -5.86 9.21
N LEU A 163 3.86 -4.96 9.23
CA LEU A 163 2.44 -5.29 9.11
C LEU A 163 1.76 -4.31 8.17
N ALA A 164 0.80 -4.83 7.39
CA ALA A 164 -0.07 -4.02 6.56
C ALA A 164 -1.36 -3.67 7.29
N HIS A 165 -1.88 -2.46 7.03
CA HIS A 165 -3.25 -2.09 7.39
C HIS A 165 -4.22 -2.68 6.36
N THR A 166 -4.58 -3.95 6.57
CA THR A 166 -5.25 -4.78 5.56
C THR A 166 -6.51 -4.12 5.03
N LEU A 167 -6.60 -3.98 3.71
CA LEU A 167 -7.72 -3.37 2.99
C LEU A 167 -8.11 -1.96 3.51
N GLY A 168 -7.15 -1.21 4.05
CA GLY A 168 -7.37 0.14 4.54
C GLY A 168 -7.96 0.24 5.94
N ASN A 169 -8.20 -0.90 6.60
CA ASN A 169 -8.57 -0.98 8.01
C ASN A 169 -7.28 -0.92 8.86
N PRO A 170 -7.09 0.07 9.73
CA PRO A 170 -5.94 0.10 10.61
C PRO A 170 -5.92 -1.11 11.55
N TYR A 171 -4.74 -1.68 11.81
CA TYR A 171 -4.60 -2.70 12.86
C TYR A 171 -4.57 -2.02 14.23
N ASN A 172 -4.58 -2.80 15.31
CA ASN A 172 -4.55 -2.26 16.67
C ASN A 172 -3.18 -1.62 16.98
N LEU A 173 -3.07 -0.32 16.70
CA LEU A 173 -1.84 0.45 16.84
C LEU A 173 -1.44 0.68 18.30
N ASP A 174 -2.40 0.72 19.23
CA ASP A 174 -2.10 0.80 20.66
C ASP A 174 -1.24 -0.40 21.09
N VAL A 175 -1.65 -1.62 20.73
CA VAL A 175 -0.93 -2.85 21.08
C VAL A 175 0.39 -2.96 20.32
N VAL A 176 0.35 -2.82 18.99
CA VAL A 176 1.54 -2.99 18.14
C VAL A 176 2.65 -2.02 18.53
N THR A 177 2.32 -0.74 18.74
CA THR A 177 3.34 0.25 19.11
C THR A 177 3.85 0.07 20.54
N ALA A 178 2.99 -0.36 21.48
CA ALA A 178 3.42 -0.67 22.84
C ALA A 178 4.42 -1.84 22.85
N VAL A 179 4.12 -2.91 22.11
CA VAL A 179 5.01 -4.08 21.98
C VAL A 179 6.33 -3.70 21.31
N ALA A 180 6.27 -2.96 20.19
CA ALA A 180 7.48 -2.51 19.49
C ALA A 180 8.41 -1.70 20.41
N LYS A 181 7.84 -0.74 21.15
CA LYS A 181 8.60 0.11 22.10
C LYS A 181 9.16 -0.71 23.26
N LYS A 182 8.35 -1.58 23.88
CA LYS A 182 8.76 -2.42 25.02
C LYS A 182 9.99 -3.27 24.70
N HIS A 183 10.07 -3.79 23.47
CA HIS A 183 11.14 -4.69 23.05
C HIS A 183 12.19 -4.04 22.14
N GLY A 184 12.13 -2.72 21.93
CA GLY A 184 13.07 -1.98 21.09
C GLY A 184 13.08 -2.42 19.62
N LEU A 185 11.95 -2.90 19.12
CA LEU A 185 11.78 -3.40 17.75
C LEU A 185 11.57 -2.25 16.78
N TRP A 186 12.04 -2.42 15.54
CA TRP A 186 11.61 -1.57 14.42
C TRP A 186 10.13 -1.84 14.10
N LEU A 187 9.40 -0.81 13.72
CA LEU A 187 8.04 -0.92 13.21
C LEU A 187 7.95 -0.35 11.80
N VAL A 188 7.62 -1.20 10.83
CA VAL A 188 7.29 -0.79 9.47
C VAL A 188 5.78 -0.92 9.26
N GLU A 189 5.14 0.21 8.96
CA GLU A 189 3.71 0.29 8.66
C GLU A 189 3.50 0.22 7.15
N ASP A 190 3.07 -0.94 6.65
CA ASP A 190 2.65 -1.07 5.26
C ASP A 190 1.25 -0.46 5.08
N CYS A 191 1.23 0.75 4.52
CA CYS A 191 0.03 1.54 4.26
C CYS A 191 -0.35 1.51 2.79
N CYS A 192 0.11 0.51 2.01
CA CYS A 192 -0.18 0.41 0.58
C CYS A 192 -1.68 0.59 0.31
N ASP A 193 -2.52 -0.10 1.08
CA ASP A 193 -3.98 -0.07 0.96
C ASP A 193 -4.68 0.96 1.88
N ALA A 194 -3.94 1.83 2.59
CA ALA A 194 -4.48 2.59 3.73
C ALA A 194 -4.24 4.11 3.68
N LEU A 195 -3.90 4.66 2.51
CA LEU A 195 -3.75 6.12 2.36
C LEU A 195 -5.05 6.85 2.77
N GLY A 196 -4.93 7.78 3.71
CA GLY A 196 -6.05 8.54 4.26
C GLY A 196 -6.75 7.88 5.46
N ALA A 197 -6.35 6.67 5.86
CA ALA A 197 -6.84 6.07 7.09
C ALA A 197 -6.24 6.76 8.33
N ARG A 198 -6.99 6.78 9.43
CA ARG A 198 -6.54 7.33 10.72
C ARG A 198 -6.75 6.34 11.85
N TYR A 199 -5.95 6.47 12.89
CA TYR A 199 -6.13 5.79 14.16
C TYR A 199 -5.98 6.81 15.27
N ASP A 200 -6.97 6.92 16.15
CA ASP A 200 -7.02 7.92 17.22
C ASP A 200 -6.73 9.34 16.70
N GLY A 201 -7.34 9.70 15.57
CA GLY A 201 -7.18 10.98 14.88
C GLY A 201 -5.87 11.19 14.11
N LYS A 202 -4.86 10.32 14.28
CA LYS A 202 -3.56 10.42 13.63
C LYS A 202 -3.48 9.57 12.37
N THR A 203 -2.84 10.07 11.31
CA THR A 203 -2.63 9.35 10.04
C THR A 203 -1.82 8.07 10.25
N VAL A 204 -2.27 6.95 9.69
CA VAL A 204 -1.50 5.69 9.72
C VAL A 204 -0.19 5.80 8.94
N GLY A 205 0.82 5.01 9.30
CA GLY A 205 2.17 5.15 8.77
C GLY A 205 3.06 6.14 9.52
N THR A 206 2.52 6.78 10.56
CA THR A 206 3.23 7.78 11.38
C THR A 206 3.44 7.34 12.84
N PHE A 207 3.12 6.09 13.16
CA PHE A 207 3.24 5.48 14.49
C PHE A 207 4.54 4.68 14.64
N GLY A 208 5.00 4.06 13.56
CA GLY A 208 6.26 3.34 13.45
C GLY A 208 7.43 4.18 12.95
N ASP A 209 8.48 3.50 12.55
CA ASP A 209 9.74 4.11 12.09
C ASP A 209 9.71 4.46 10.60
N ILE A 210 9.06 3.62 9.79
CA ILE A 210 8.94 3.78 8.33
C ILE A 210 7.53 3.39 7.89
N GLY A 211 6.90 4.21 7.06
CA GLY A 211 5.66 3.90 6.36
C GLY A 211 5.88 3.70 4.86
N THR A 212 5.02 2.89 4.24
CA THR A 212 5.05 2.64 2.79
C THR A 212 3.66 2.78 2.17
N ILE A 213 3.56 3.31 0.95
CA ILE A 213 2.29 3.44 0.20
C ILE A 213 2.48 2.99 -1.25
N SER A 214 1.41 2.48 -1.86
CA SER A 214 1.33 2.06 -3.25
C SER A 214 0.45 3.01 -4.08
N PHE A 215 0.82 3.21 -5.35
CA PHE A 215 0.08 3.99 -6.33
C PHE A 215 -0.30 3.16 -7.57
N TYR A 216 -0.41 1.84 -7.42
CA TYR A 216 -0.98 0.97 -8.46
C TYR A 216 -2.48 1.26 -8.62
N PRO A 217 -3.11 1.07 -9.80
CA PRO A 217 -4.44 1.61 -10.13
C PRO A 217 -5.62 1.13 -9.28
N ALA A 218 -5.43 0.09 -8.46
CA ALA A 218 -6.44 -0.38 -7.51
C ALA A 218 -6.54 0.48 -6.23
N HIS A 219 -5.47 1.23 -5.89
CA HIS A 219 -5.33 1.94 -4.61
C HIS A 219 -6.08 3.27 -4.58
N GLN A 220 -5.98 4.00 -3.47
CA GLN A 220 -6.68 5.26 -3.22
C GLN A 220 -6.34 6.34 -4.25
N ILE A 221 -5.08 6.38 -4.69
CA ILE A 221 -4.61 7.20 -5.80
C ILE A 221 -3.69 6.36 -6.70
N THR A 222 -3.36 6.87 -7.89
CA THR A 222 -2.51 6.13 -8.82
C THR A 222 -1.51 6.99 -9.59
N MET A 223 -0.41 6.35 -9.98
CA MET A 223 0.56 6.82 -10.97
C MET A 223 0.65 5.87 -12.18
N GLY A 224 -0.29 4.93 -12.33
CA GLY A 224 -0.11 3.74 -13.17
C GLY A 224 0.74 2.69 -12.46
N GLU A 225 2.01 3.00 -12.22
CA GLU A 225 2.90 2.25 -11.31
C GLU A 225 3.61 3.27 -10.42
N GLY A 226 3.74 2.97 -9.13
CA GLY A 226 4.39 3.88 -8.18
C GLY A 226 4.18 3.49 -6.74
N GLY A 227 4.96 4.10 -5.86
CA GLY A 227 4.83 4.02 -4.42
C GLY A 227 5.66 5.10 -3.74
N ALA A 228 5.61 5.15 -2.41
CA ALA A 228 6.43 6.05 -1.62
C ALA A 228 6.86 5.37 -0.32
N VAL A 229 8.06 5.70 0.13
CA VAL A 229 8.56 5.40 1.48
C VAL A 229 8.59 6.71 2.24
N PHE A 230 8.13 6.73 3.49
CA PHE A 230 8.10 7.95 4.29
C PHE A 230 8.46 7.67 5.74
N THR A 231 9.00 8.70 6.41
CA THR A 231 9.48 8.63 7.78
C THR A 231 9.60 10.03 8.38
N ASN A 232 9.68 10.12 9.70
CA ASN A 232 10.10 11.35 10.40
C ASN A 232 11.58 11.32 10.82
N ASN A 233 12.29 10.22 10.56
CA ASN A 233 13.69 10.09 10.92
C ASN A 233 14.59 10.46 9.71
N PRO A 234 15.33 11.59 9.77
CA PRO A 234 16.21 12.01 8.69
C PRO A 234 17.37 11.05 8.45
N GLU A 235 17.83 10.30 9.46
CA GLU A 235 18.85 9.28 9.27
C GLU A 235 18.30 8.13 8.41
N LEU A 236 17.08 7.65 8.69
CA LEU A 236 16.43 6.63 7.86
C LEU A 236 16.17 7.14 6.44
N LYS A 237 15.81 8.41 6.26
CA LYS A 237 15.64 9.01 4.93
C LYS A 237 16.90 8.89 4.07
N VAL A 238 18.07 9.16 4.64
CA VAL A 238 19.36 9.02 3.93
C VAL A 238 19.61 7.57 3.51
N LEU A 239 19.29 6.60 4.38
CA LEU A 239 19.42 5.18 4.07
C LEU A 239 18.46 4.74 2.97
N ILE A 240 17.19 5.14 3.08
CA ILE A 240 16.13 4.90 2.09
C ILE A 240 16.57 5.40 0.71
N ASP A 241 17.04 6.64 0.62
CA ASP A 241 17.47 7.23 -0.64
C ASP A 241 18.71 6.52 -1.21
N SER A 242 19.67 6.15 -0.35
CA SER A 242 20.86 5.42 -0.79
C SER A 242 20.47 4.06 -1.38
N PHE A 243 19.65 3.26 -0.69
CA PHE A 243 19.18 1.97 -1.23
C PHE A 243 18.35 2.13 -2.51
N ARG A 244 17.56 3.20 -2.65
CA ARG A 244 16.81 3.50 -3.88
C ARG A 244 17.71 3.92 -5.04
N ASP A 245 18.81 4.60 -4.75
CA ASP A 245 19.67 5.30 -5.70
C ASP A 245 21.04 4.63 -5.87
N TRP A 246 21.00 3.39 -6.36
CA TRP A 246 22.15 2.53 -6.67
C TRP A 246 23.03 2.16 -5.48
N GLY A 247 22.62 2.46 -4.26
CA GLY A 247 23.44 2.27 -3.06
C GLY A 247 24.52 3.34 -2.91
N ARG A 248 24.43 4.43 -3.69
CA ARG A 248 25.45 5.49 -3.67
C ARG A 248 25.41 6.25 -2.34
N ASP A 249 26.58 6.68 -1.87
CA ASP A 249 26.73 7.47 -0.64
C ASP A 249 26.31 8.94 -0.83
N CYS A 250 26.39 9.41 -2.08
CA CYS A 250 26.01 10.75 -2.47
C CYS A 250 24.49 10.96 -2.54
N TYR A 251 24.01 12.11 -2.03
CA TYR A 251 22.58 12.47 -2.01
C TYR A 251 22.22 13.58 -3.02
N CYS A 252 23.03 13.77 -4.08
CA CYS A 252 22.72 14.76 -5.13
C CYS A 252 21.44 14.36 -5.89
N ALA A 253 20.53 15.32 -6.07
CA ALA A 253 19.36 15.16 -6.95
C ALA A 253 19.78 14.92 -8.42
N PRO A 254 18.91 14.32 -9.27
CA PRO A 254 19.18 14.18 -10.70
C PRO A 254 19.58 15.51 -11.35
N GLY A 255 20.60 15.46 -12.21
CA GLY A 255 21.15 16.65 -12.87
C GLY A 255 21.95 17.61 -11.97
N LYS A 256 22.10 17.32 -10.67
CA LYS A 256 22.95 18.09 -9.74
C LYS A 256 24.22 17.32 -9.37
N ASP A 257 25.27 18.07 -9.08
CA ASP A 257 26.56 17.56 -8.62
C ASP A 257 27.02 18.31 -7.36
N ASN A 258 27.87 17.66 -6.56
CA ASN A 258 28.56 18.26 -5.41
C ASN A 258 27.64 18.93 -4.36
N THR A 259 26.42 18.43 -4.16
CA THR A 259 25.52 18.93 -3.10
C THR A 259 26.16 18.85 -1.71
N CYS A 260 27.05 17.88 -1.48
CA CYS A 260 27.80 17.74 -0.23
C CYS A 260 29.00 18.70 -0.07
N GLY A 261 29.37 19.45 -1.11
CA GLY A 261 30.57 20.30 -1.13
C GLY A 261 31.90 19.53 -1.10
N LYS A 262 31.87 18.20 -1.19
CA LYS A 262 33.00 17.30 -0.98
C LYS A 262 33.18 16.26 -2.10
N ARG A 263 32.68 16.52 -3.31
CA ARG A 263 32.67 15.54 -4.44
C ARG A 263 33.98 14.77 -4.63
N PHE A 264 35.13 15.45 -4.57
CA PHE A 264 36.46 14.85 -4.70
C PHE A 264 37.29 14.96 -3.41
N CYS A 265 36.64 15.17 -2.27
CA CYS A 265 37.30 15.39 -0.97
C CYS A 265 37.02 14.26 0.02
N TRP A 266 36.44 13.15 -0.43
CA TRP A 266 36.21 11.96 0.39
C TRP A 266 37.32 10.93 0.16
N LYS A 267 37.67 10.21 1.22
CA LYS A 267 38.44 8.95 1.19
C LYS A 267 37.63 7.92 1.95
N LEU A 268 36.99 7.01 1.22
CA LEU A 268 36.06 6.00 1.76
C LEU A 268 36.51 4.61 1.32
N GLY A 269 36.66 3.70 2.29
CA GLY A 269 37.24 2.37 2.05
C GLY A 269 38.62 2.46 1.40
N ASP A 270 38.91 1.52 0.49
CA ASP A 270 40.19 1.44 -0.23
C ASP A 270 40.19 2.22 -1.56
N LEU A 271 39.13 3.00 -1.86
CA LEU A 271 39.07 3.84 -3.05
C LEU A 271 40.20 4.88 -3.06
N PRO A 272 40.75 5.27 -4.22
CA PRO A 272 41.80 6.29 -4.28
C PRO A 272 41.31 7.65 -3.75
N GLU A 273 42.24 8.49 -3.28
CA GLU A 273 41.90 9.87 -2.91
C GLU A 273 41.36 10.63 -4.13
N GLY A 274 40.34 11.45 -3.94
CA GLY A 274 39.72 12.19 -5.02
C GLY A 274 38.72 11.40 -5.88
N TYR A 275 38.38 10.16 -5.50
CA TYR A 275 37.33 9.40 -6.21
C TYR A 275 35.97 10.12 -6.12
N ASP A 276 35.23 10.15 -7.23
CA ASP A 276 33.98 10.89 -7.31
C ASP A 276 32.94 10.32 -6.33
N HIS A 277 32.44 11.17 -5.42
CA HIS A 277 31.41 10.80 -4.46
C HIS A 277 30.15 10.26 -5.14
N LYS A 278 29.83 10.73 -6.36
CA LYS A 278 28.68 10.25 -7.15
C LYS A 278 28.79 8.77 -7.52
N TYR A 279 30.01 8.24 -7.56
CA TYR A 279 30.32 6.84 -7.85
C TYR A 279 30.91 6.09 -6.65
N THR A 280 30.73 6.63 -5.45
CA THR A 280 31.04 5.91 -4.22
C THR A 280 29.77 5.25 -3.68
N TYR A 281 29.81 3.95 -3.44
CA TYR A 281 28.65 3.15 -3.03
C TYR A 281 28.83 2.64 -1.61
N SER A 282 27.90 2.99 -0.71
CA SER A 282 27.93 2.61 0.71
C SER A 282 26.93 1.53 1.08
N HIS A 283 26.01 1.18 0.17
CA HIS A 283 25.01 0.13 0.37
C HIS A 283 24.87 -0.77 -0.86
N LEU A 284 24.33 -1.97 -0.66
CA LEU A 284 23.89 -2.84 -1.75
C LEU A 284 22.51 -2.37 -2.23
N GLY A 285 22.50 -1.28 -3.00
CA GLY A 285 21.26 -0.64 -3.44
C GLY A 285 20.72 -1.13 -4.78
N TYR A 286 19.66 -0.46 -5.21
CA TYR A 286 18.84 -0.77 -6.38
C TYR A 286 18.67 0.46 -7.27
N ASN A 287 17.89 0.38 -8.35
CA ASN A 287 17.41 1.57 -9.04
C ASN A 287 15.89 1.55 -9.12
N LEU A 288 15.25 2.12 -8.11
CA LEU A 288 13.79 2.02 -7.92
C LEU A 288 13.08 3.38 -8.00
N LYS A 289 13.72 4.38 -8.61
CA LYS A 289 13.13 5.70 -8.87
C LYS A 289 12.00 5.64 -9.91
N ILE A 290 11.20 6.71 -9.96
CA ILE A 290 10.15 6.92 -10.97
C ILE A 290 10.55 7.99 -12.01
N SER A 291 9.69 8.17 -13.00
CA SER A 291 9.69 9.31 -13.90
C SER A 291 8.90 10.50 -13.33
N ASP A 292 9.15 11.71 -13.84
CA ASP A 292 8.34 12.89 -13.45
C ASP A 292 6.90 12.78 -13.98
N MET A 293 6.67 12.03 -15.06
CA MET A 293 5.32 11.79 -15.60
C MET A 293 4.46 10.98 -14.63
N GLN A 294 5.04 9.99 -13.95
CA GLN A 294 4.36 9.25 -12.88
C GLN A 294 4.01 10.19 -11.72
N ALA A 295 4.98 11.01 -11.28
CA ALA A 295 4.75 11.98 -10.22
C ALA A 295 3.67 13.01 -10.57
N ALA A 296 3.62 13.45 -11.83
CA ALA A 296 2.64 14.41 -12.32
C ALA A 296 1.20 13.88 -12.24
N CYS A 297 0.99 12.60 -12.58
CA CYS A 297 -0.28 11.90 -12.39
C CYS A 297 -0.66 11.83 -10.90
N GLY A 298 0.27 11.41 -10.04
CA GLY A 298 0.03 11.32 -8.60
C GLY A 298 -0.27 12.68 -7.97
N LEU A 299 0.36 13.76 -8.43
CA LEU A 299 0.15 15.10 -7.91
C LEU A 299 -1.29 15.56 -8.14
N ALA A 300 -1.83 15.36 -9.34
CA ALA A 300 -3.23 15.66 -9.63
C ALA A 300 -4.21 14.81 -8.80
N GLN A 301 -3.86 13.54 -8.54
CA GLN A 301 -4.70 12.67 -7.72
C GLN A 301 -4.73 13.08 -6.24
N LEU A 302 -3.65 13.66 -5.70
CA LEU A 302 -3.59 14.08 -4.29
C LEU A 302 -4.63 15.16 -3.96
N ASP A 303 -4.88 16.09 -4.89
CA ASP A 303 -5.90 17.14 -4.73
C ASP A 303 -7.32 16.58 -4.58
N ARG A 304 -7.53 15.31 -4.96
CA ARG A 304 -8.82 14.61 -4.93
C ARG A 304 -8.91 13.56 -3.84
N LEU A 305 -7.85 13.37 -3.04
CA LEU A 305 -7.74 12.31 -2.06
C LEU A 305 -8.89 12.34 -1.05
N ASP A 306 -9.19 13.50 -0.45
CA ASP A 306 -10.25 13.61 0.55
C ASP A 306 -11.61 13.19 -0.01
N GLY A 307 -11.89 13.55 -1.27
CA GLY A 307 -13.10 13.12 -1.97
C GLY A 307 -13.14 11.61 -2.20
N PHE A 308 -12.00 10.98 -2.52
CA PHE A 308 -11.90 9.53 -2.67
C PHE A 308 -12.08 8.79 -1.34
N VAL A 309 -11.47 9.26 -0.26
CA VAL A 309 -11.62 8.68 1.09
C VAL A 309 -13.09 8.78 1.53
N ALA A 310 -13.71 9.94 1.35
CA ALA A 310 -15.12 10.14 1.68
C ALA A 310 -16.05 9.23 0.86
N ALA A 311 -15.80 9.07 -0.44
CA ALA A 311 -16.58 8.17 -1.29
C ALA A 311 -16.45 6.70 -0.85
N ARG A 312 -15.23 6.25 -0.52
CA ARG A 312 -14.98 4.89 -0.03
C ARG A 312 -15.73 4.60 1.27
N ARG A 313 -15.74 5.55 2.22
CA ARG A 313 -16.50 5.44 3.48
C ARG A 313 -18.01 5.35 3.22
N ARG A 314 -18.57 6.27 2.43
CA ARG A 314 -20.00 6.25 2.07
C ARG A 314 -20.41 4.93 1.41
N ASN A 315 -19.63 4.46 0.44
CA ASN A 315 -19.89 3.21 -0.28
C ASN A 315 -19.81 1.99 0.66
N PHE A 316 -18.85 1.99 1.59
CA PHE A 316 -18.73 0.95 2.61
C PHE A 316 -19.94 0.93 3.54
N ASP A 317 -20.35 2.09 4.07
CA ASP A 317 -21.49 2.19 4.99
C ASP A 317 -22.79 1.74 4.31
N PHE A 318 -22.99 2.15 3.04
CA PHE A 318 -24.13 1.72 2.23
C PHE A 318 -24.16 0.19 2.06
N LEU A 319 -23.05 -0.43 1.63
CA LEU A 319 -22.99 -1.88 1.46
C LEU A 319 -23.16 -2.63 2.78
N LYS A 320 -22.58 -2.11 3.87
CA LYS A 320 -22.73 -2.73 5.20
C LYS A 320 -24.18 -2.72 5.66
N GLN A 321 -24.88 -1.59 5.49
CA GLN A 321 -26.30 -1.50 5.79
C GLN A 321 -27.13 -2.42 4.89
N ARG A 322 -26.83 -2.46 3.58
CA ARG A 322 -27.57 -3.29 2.63
C ARG A 322 -27.41 -4.78 2.91
N LEU A 323 -26.22 -5.24 3.25
CA LEU A 323 -25.95 -6.67 3.50
C LEU A 323 -26.28 -7.12 4.93
N ALA A 324 -26.81 -6.26 5.79
CA ALA A 324 -27.13 -6.60 7.18
C ALA A 324 -28.10 -7.79 7.29
N SER A 325 -29.02 -7.92 6.33
CA SER A 325 -29.97 -9.05 6.21
C SER A 325 -29.27 -10.40 5.97
N CYS A 326 -28.03 -10.40 5.50
CA CYS A 326 -27.23 -11.59 5.21
C CYS A 326 -26.32 -12.01 6.36
N GLU A 327 -26.36 -11.36 7.53
CA GLU A 327 -25.45 -11.64 8.65
C GLU A 327 -25.57 -13.06 9.24
N GLU A 328 -26.67 -13.77 8.97
CA GLU A 328 -26.83 -15.20 9.28
C GLU A 328 -25.88 -16.10 8.46
N PHE A 329 -25.51 -15.66 7.26
CA PHE A 329 -24.67 -16.41 6.31
C PHE A 329 -23.28 -15.79 6.15
N LEU A 330 -23.17 -14.48 6.38
CA LEU A 330 -21.97 -13.69 6.12
C LEU A 330 -21.48 -13.05 7.41
N VAL A 331 -20.17 -13.05 7.60
CA VAL A 331 -19.50 -12.16 8.54
C VAL A 331 -19.17 -10.87 7.80
N LEU A 332 -19.80 -9.77 8.21
CA LEU A 332 -19.58 -8.45 7.65
C LEU A 332 -18.37 -7.75 8.31
N PRO A 333 -17.69 -6.84 7.58
CA PRO A 333 -16.46 -6.24 8.05
C PRO A 333 -16.68 -5.22 9.16
N GLU A 334 -15.73 -5.13 10.08
CA GLU A 334 -15.71 -4.14 11.15
C GLU A 334 -14.43 -3.31 11.14
N ALA A 335 -14.59 -2.00 11.36
CA ALA A 335 -13.46 -1.12 11.61
C ALA A 335 -12.81 -1.51 12.95
N THR A 336 -11.49 -1.52 12.99
CA THR A 336 -10.77 -1.67 14.27
C THR A 336 -11.17 -0.53 15.22
N ALA A 337 -11.31 -0.81 16.51
CA ALA A 337 -11.65 0.21 17.50
C ALA A 337 -10.69 1.42 17.45
N LYS A 338 -11.22 2.62 17.66
CA LYS A 338 -10.53 3.93 17.55
C LYS A 338 -10.00 4.28 16.15
N SER A 339 -10.34 3.51 15.12
CA SER A 339 -9.87 3.77 13.76
C SER A 339 -10.91 4.46 12.90
N GLU A 340 -10.42 5.18 11.88
CA GLU A 340 -11.21 5.69 10.77
C GLU A 340 -10.63 5.14 9.46
N PRO A 341 -11.08 3.96 9.02
CA PRO A 341 -10.55 3.31 7.82
C PRO A 341 -10.71 4.15 6.55
N SER A 342 -9.75 3.99 5.64
CA SER A 342 -9.85 4.41 4.24
C SER A 342 -10.02 3.16 3.39
N TRP A 343 -11.22 2.57 3.44
CA TRP A 343 -11.49 1.24 2.91
C TRP A 343 -11.03 1.05 1.46
N PHE A 344 -10.11 0.11 1.27
CA PHE A 344 -9.64 -0.31 -0.05
C PHE A 344 -10.69 -1.15 -0.77
N GLY A 345 -11.31 -2.08 -0.03
CA GLY A 345 -12.35 -3.01 -0.46
C GLY A 345 -13.27 -3.37 0.70
N PHE A 346 -14.33 -4.12 0.42
CA PHE A 346 -15.32 -4.59 1.40
C PHE A 346 -15.16 -6.09 1.62
N PRO A 347 -14.41 -6.55 2.65
CA PRO A 347 -14.19 -7.97 2.89
C PRO A 347 -15.40 -8.64 3.53
N ILE A 348 -15.68 -9.86 3.09
CA ILE A 348 -16.82 -10.68 3.50
C ILE A 348 -16.29 -12.10 3.73
N THR A 349 -16.64 -12.70 4.87
CA THR A 349 -16.35 -14.12 5.15
C THR A 349 -17.66 -14.90 5.17
N LEU A 350 -17.72 -16.01 4.43
CA LEU A 350 -18.82 -16.96 4.56
C LEU A 350 -18.73 -17.65 5.92
N ARG A 351 -19.84 -17.75 6.64
CA ARG A 351 -19.92 -18.54 7.87
C ARG A 351 -19.85 -20.03 7.55
N GLU A 352 -19.44 -20.82 8.54
CA GLU A 352 -19.38 -22.27 8.44
C GLU A 352 -20.76 -22.92 8.25
N SER A 353 -21.84 -22.22 8.63
CA SER A 353 -23.23 -22.65 8.44
C SER A 353 -23.67 -22.67 6.97
N CYS A 354 -22.94 -21.99 6.06
CA CYS A 354 -23.27 -22.02 4.64
C CYS A 354 -23.05 -23.43 4.07
N ASP A 355 -24.05 -23.97 3.40
CA ASP A 355 -24.03 -25.28 2.74
C ASP A 355 -23.38 -25.25 1.35
N PHE A 356 -22.92 -24.08 0.91
CA PHE A 356 -22.21 -23.88 -0.35
C PHE A 356 -20.76 -23.40 -0.12
N PRO A 357 -19.80 -23.85 -0.96
CA PRO A 357 -18.45 -23.34 -0.92
C PRO A 357 -18.38 -21.93 -1.53
N ARG A 358 -17.44 -21.10 -1.03
CA ARG A 358 -17.18 -19.73 -1.53
C ARG A 358 -17.13 -19.64 -3.05
N VAL A 359 -16.50 -20.62 -3.72
CA VAL A 359 -16.35 -20.63 -5.19
C VAL A 359 -17.67 -20.57 -5.94
N GLN A 360 -18.76 -21.14 -5.40
CA GLN A 360 -20.08 -21.07 -6.04
C GLN A 360 -20.63 -19.64 -6.03
N LEU A 361 -20.53 -18.94 -4.89
CA LEU A 361 -20.90 -17.53 -4.79
C LEU A 361 -20.05 -16.67 -5.72
N LEU A 362 -18.73 -16.87 -5.77
CA LEU A 362 -17.86 -16.08 -6.66
C LEU A 362 -18.21 -16.28 -8.14
N ASN A 363 -18.45 -17.53 -8.56
CA ASN A 363 -18.87 -17.82 -9.93
C ASN A 363 -20.22 -17.18 -10.27
N TYR A 364 -21.17 -17.20 -9.33
CA TYR A 364 -22.46 -16.53 -9.50
C TYR A 364 -22.30 -15.01 -9.65
N LEU A 365 -21.51 -14.37 -8.79
CA LEU A 365 -21.24 -12.93 -8.88
C LEU A 365 -20.53 -12.56 -10.19
N ASP A 366 -19.58 -13.37 -10.65
CA ASP A 366 -18.89 -13.16 -11.93
C ASP A 366 -19.83 -13.26 -13.14
N GLN A 367 -20.74 -14.25 -13.16
CA GLN A 367 -21.81 -14.35 -14.17
C GLN A 367 -22.67 -13.08 -14.22
N HIS A 368 -22.86 -12.43 -13.08
CA HIS A 368 -23.58 -11.18 -12.93
C HIS A 368 -22.74 -9.92 -13.12
N LYS A 369 -21.49 -10.04 -13.59
CA LYS A 369 -20.53 -8.94 -13.82
C LYS A 369 -20.11 -8.20 -12.55
N ILE A 370 -20.24 -8.84 -11.39
CA ILE A 370 -19.78 -8.32 -10.09
C ILE A 370 -18.41 -8.92 -9.82
N GLY A 371 -17.37 -8.08 -9.90
CA GLY A 371 -16.02 -8.54 -9.72
C GLY A 371 -15.69 -8.72 -8.25
N THR A 372 -15.18 -9.90 -7.90
CA THR A 372 -14.70 -10.26 -6.56
C THR A 372 -13.19 -10.46 -6.56
N ARG A 373 -12.57 -10.38 -5.38
CA ARG A 373 -11.17 -10.81 -5.18
C ARG A 373 -11.07 -11.60 -3.88
N LEU A 374 -10.16 -12.57 -3.85
CA LEU A 374 -9.79 -13.21 -2.58
C LEU A 374 -8.94 -12.23 -1.74
N LEU A 375 -8.78 -12.50 -0.45
CA LEU A 375 -7.88 -11.73 0.40
C LEU A 375 -6.41 -12.07 0.08
N PHE A 376 -5.94 -11.57 -1.07
CA PHE A 376 -4.57 -11.66 -1.53
C PHE A 376 -4.02 -13.09 -1.56
N ALA A 377 -2.98 -13.37 -0.78
CA ALA A 377 -2.38 -14.69 -0.69
C ALA A 377 -3.25 -15.69 0.10
N GLY A 378 -4.29 -15.22 0.81
CA GLY A 378 -5.06 -16.03 1.75
C GLY A 378 -4.20 -16.45 2.93
N ASN A 379 -3.41 -17.52 2.75
CA ASN A 379 -2.36 -17.92 3.66
C ASN A 379 -1.02 -18.01 2.92
N LEU A 380 -0.11 -17.08 3.19
CA LEU A 380 1.23 -17.08 2.59
C LEU A 380 1.96 -18.40 2.80
N THR A 381 1.89 -19.04 3.97
CA THR A 381 2.64 -20.27 4.26
C THR A 381 2.21 -21.45 3.38
N ARG A 382 1.03 -21.36 2.74
CA ARG A 382 0.48 -22.37 1.83
C ARG A 382 0.72 -22.04 0.35
N GLN A 383 1.30 -20.88 0.04
CA GLN A 383 1.62 -20.49 -1.33
C GLN A 383 2.79 -21.31 -1.90
N PRO A 384 2.79 -21.67 -3.19
CA PRO A 384 3.84 -22.52 -3.77
C PRO A 384 5.26 -21.99 -3.59
N TYR A 385 5.47 -20.67 -3.64
CA TYR A 385 6.81 -20.06 -3.52
C TYR A 385 7.40 -20.12 -2.10
N MET A 386 6.57 -20.44 -1.10
CA MET A 386 6.96 -20.60 0.30
C MET A 386 7.47 -22.00 0.62
N LEU A 387 7.30 -22.97 -0.29
CA LEU A 387 7.88 -24.30 -0.14
C LEU A 387 9.41 -24.21 -0.01
N GLY A 388 9.94 -24.78 1.08
CA GLY A 388 11.37 -24.76 1.39
C GLY A 388 11.92 -23.42 1.91
N ARG A 389 11.06 -22.41 2.11
CA ARG A 389 11.47 -21.14 2.73
C ARG A 389 11.52 -21.28 4.26
N LYS A 390 12.42 -20.53 4.89
CA LYS A 390 12.55 -20.47 6.35
C LYS A 390 11.59 -19.41 6.89
N PHE A 391 10.68 -19.85 7.75
CA PHE A 391 9.79 -19.00 8.54
C PHE A 391 9.41 -19.73 9.83
N ARG A 392 8.82 -19.01 10.78
CA ARG A 392 8.22 -19.58 11.99
C ARG A 392 6.74 -19.20 12.03
N VAL A 393 5.92 -20.09 12.59
CA VAL A 393 4.54 -19.80 12.98
C VAL A 393 4.49 -19.78 14.50
N SER A 394 3.90 -18.75 15.09
CA SER A 394 3.68 -18.64 16.53
C SER A 394 2.22 -18.92 16.85
N GLY A 395 1.93 -20.04 17.52
CA GLY A 395 0.56 -20.51 17.73
C GLY A 395 -0.01 -21.23 16.50
N SER A 396 -1.30 -21.03 16.21
CA SER A 396 -1.98 -21.54 15.01
C SER A 396 -2.29 -20.41 14.03
N LEU A 397 -2.71 -20.76 12.82
CA LEU A 397 -3.12 -19.84 11.74
C LEU A 397 -4.56 -20.16 11.30
N GLU A 398 -5.42 -20.43 12.28
CA GLU A 398 -6.79 -20.90 12.06
C GLU A 398 -7.64 -19.84 11.34
N ASN A 399 -7.62 -18.59 11.81
CA ASN A 399 -8.36 -17.51 11.15
C ASN A 399 -7.75 -17.19 9.79
N THR A 400 -6.43 -17.27 9.64
CA THR A 400 -5.76 -17.14 8.34
C THR A 400 -6.23 -18.22 7.35
N ASP A 401 -6.44 -19.46 7.81
CA ASP A 401 -6.99 -20.53 6.96
C ASP A 401 -8.47 -20.32 6.64
N VAL A 402 -9.27 -19.82 7.59
CA VAL A 402 -10.65 -19.37 7.32
C VAL A 402 -10.65 -18.25 6.27
N ILE A 403 -9.72 -17.30 6.37
CA ILE A 403 -9.54 -16.23 5.38
C ILE A 403 -9.25 -16.82 3.99
N MET A 404 -8.28 -17.73 3.89
CA MET A 404 -7.90 -18.36 2.63
C MET A 404 -9.06 -19.10 1.97
N ASN A 405 -9.91 -19.78 2.75
CA ASN A 405 -10.97 -20.65 2.25
C ASN A 405 -12.31 -19.94 2.04
N SER A 406 -12.66 -19.02 2.93
CA SER A 406 -14.03 -18.50 3.07
C SER A 406 -14.14 -16.98 2.92
N THR A 407 -13.02 -16.25 2.79
CA THR A 407 -13.06 -14.78 2.66
C THR A 407 -12.83 -14.32 1.22
N PHE A 408 -13.55 -13.28 0.83
CA PHE A 408 -13.36 -12.53 -0.41
C PHE A 408 -13.70 -11.06 -0.15
N TRP A 409 -13.49 -10.17 -1.13
CA TRP A 409 -13.91 -8.77 -1.04
C TRP A 409 -14.49 -8.27 -2.36
N ILE A 410 -15.40 -7.31 -2.25
CA ILE A 410 -16.00 -6.54 -3.36
C ILE A 410 -15.64 -5.07 -3.25
N GLY A 411 -16.02 -4.28 -4.26
CA GLY A 411 -15.57 -2.90 -4.38
C GLY A 411 -16.38 -1.90 -3.56
N VAL A 412 -15.66 -0.92 -3.01
CA VAL A 412 -16.19 0.33 -2.43
C VAL A 412 -15.49 1.56 -3.01
N TYR A 413 -14.71 1.39 -4.08
CA TYR A 413 -13.89 2.46 -4.63
C TYR A 413 -14.74 3.59 -5.25
N PRO A 414 -14.19 4.81 -5.44
CA PRO A 414 -14.96 5.99 -5.81
C PRO A 414 -15.65 5.96 -7.18
N GLY A 415 -15.36 4.98 -8.02
CA GLY A 415 -16.00 4.83 -9.33
C GLY A 415 -17.30 4.01 -9.30
N LEU A 416 -17.75 3.56 -8.12
CA LEU A 416 -19.01 2.85 -7.95
C LEU A 416 -20.12 3.81 -7.52
N THR A 417 -21.27 3.72 -8.19
CA THR A 417 -22.50 4.42 -7.83
C THR A 417 -23.34 3.57 -6.87
N GLU A 418 -24.32 4.18 -6.19
CA GLU A 418 -25.26 3.44 -5.33
C GLU A 418 -26.00 2.33 -6.10
N ASP A 419 -26.44 2.57 -7.35
CA ASP A 419 -27.09 1.54 -8.17
C ASP A 419 -26.19 0.32 -8.42
N MET A 420 -24.88 0.53 -8.61
CA MET A 420 -23.91 -0.56 -8.77
C MET A 420 -23.76 -1.38 -7.48
N LEU A 421 -23.72 -0.69 -6.34
CA LEU A 421 -23.59 -1.31 -5.01
C LEU A 421 -24.87 -2.06 -4.64
N ASP A 422 -26.04 -1.47 -4.88
CA ASP A 422 -27.34 -2.10 -4.62
C ASP A 422 -27.56 -3.32 -5.50
N TYR A 423 -27.18 -3.26 -6.78
CA TYR A 423 -27.19 -4.43 -7.65
C TYR A 423 -26.28 -5.56 -7.11
N ALA A 424 -25.08 -5.22 -6.64
CA ALA A 424 -24.19 -6.21 -6.04
C ALA A 424 -24.77 -6.82 -4.75
N ALA A 425 -25.32 -5.99 -3.86
CA ALA A 425 -25.96 -6.44 -2.62
C ALA A 425 -27.17 -7.34 -2.91
N THR A 426 -28.05 -6.92 -3.82
CA THR A 426 -29.22 -7.68 -4.27
C THR A 426 -28.82 -9.06 -4.79
N LYS A 427 -27.73 -9.15 -5.56
CA LYS A 427 -27.25 -10.45 -6.06
C LYS A 427 -26.72 -11.34 -4.95
N ILE A 428 -26.04 -10.79 -3.95
CA ILE A 428 -25.60 -11.54 -2.78
C ILE A 428 -26.80 -12.03 -1.96
N GLU A 429 -27.80 -11.17 -1.70
CA GLU A 429 -29.05 -11.54 -1.01
C GLU A 429 -29.79 -12.68 -1.73
N GLN A 430 -29.97 -12.55 -3.06
CA GLN A 430 -30.59 -13.57 -3.90
C GLN A 430 -29.86 -14.92 -3.82
N PHE A 431 -28.52 -14.89 -3.82
CA PHE A 431 -27.73 -16.12 -3.70
C PHE A 431 -27.84 -16.73 -2.30
N ALA A 432 -27.84 -15.90 -1.26
CA ALA A 432 -27.95 -16.33 0.13
C ALA A 432 -29.37 -16.80 0.52
N GLY A 433 -30.37 -16.68 -0.36
CA GLY A 433 -31.75 -17.05 -0.04
C GLY A 433 -32.47 -16.04 0.85
N VAL A 434 -31.97 -14.80 0.92
CA VAL A 434 -32.51 -13.73 1.78
C VAL A 434 -33.37 -12.78 0.96
N GLY A 435 -34.52 -12.36 1.52
CA GLY A 435 -35.38 -11.34 0.90
C GLY A 435 -36.33 -11.84 -0.20
N PHE A 436 -36.73 -13.11 -0.13
CA PHE A 436 -37.80 -13.71 -0.96
C PHE A 436 -39.17 -13.64 -0.29
#